data_AF-A0A536J6Z6-F1
#
_entry.id   AF-A0A536J6Z6-F1
#
_cell.length_a   1.000
_cell.length_b   1.000
_cell.length_c   1.000
_cell.angle_alpha   90.00
_cell.angle_beta   90.00
_cell.angle_gamma   90.00
#
_symmetry.space_group_name_H-M   'P 1'
#
loop_
_entity.id
_entity.type
_entity.pdbx_description
1 polymer ?
#
loop_
_entity_poly.entity_id
_entity_poly.type
_entity_poly.pdbx_seq_one_letter_code
_entity_poly.pdbx_strand_id
1 'polypeptide(L)' 'MARKRRVLVTGVARWWGALVVQRLVEDPDVAEVIAIDIREPRYDLGRADYLKLDIRH' A
#
# COMPACT_ATOMS: atom_id res chain seq x y z
N MET A 1 12.19 -9.97 -19.77
CA MET A 1 11.68 -8.97 -18.81
C MET A 1 11.45 -9.68 -17.48
N ALA A 2 12.12 -9.30 -16.40
CA ALA A 2 11.78 -9.84 -15.08
C ALA A 2 10.34 -9.44 -14.72
N ARG A 3 9.54 -10.37 -14.18
CA ARG A 3 8.16 -10.09 -13.78
C ARG A 3 8.19 -9.16 -12.56
N LYS A 4 7.67 -7.94 -12.71
CA LYS A 4 7.50 -7.00 -11.59
C LYS A 4 6.42 -7.49 -10.61
N ARG A 5 6.60 -7.20 -9.33
CA ARG A 5 5.71 -7.60 -8.24
C ARG A 5 4.51 -6.64 -8.13
N ARG A 6 3.34 -7.17 -7.81
CA ARG A 6 2.20 -6.37 -7.31
C ARG A 6 2.03 -6.69 -5.83
N VAL A 7 1.87 -5.66 -5.01
CA VAL A 7 1.88 -5.83 -3.55
C VAL A 7 0.61 -5.26 -2.96
N LEU A 8 -0.08 -6.08 -2.15
CA LEU A 8 -1.17 -5.65 -1.30
C LEU A 8 -0.65 -5.39 0.11
N VAL A 9 -0.94 -4.23 0.68
CA VAL A 9 -0.58 -3.86 2.05
C VAL A 9 -1.84 -3.58 2.85
N THR A 10 -2.03 -4.29 3.96
CA THR A 10 -3.15 -4.08 4.89
C THR A 10 -2.66 -3.35 6.14
N GLY A 11 -3.52 -2.52 6.75
CA GLY A 11 -3.17 -1.79 7.97
C GLY A 11 -2.40 -0.50 7.69
N VAL A 12 -2.66 0.14 6.54
CA VAL A 12 -1.91 1.31 6.04
C VAL A 12 -2.21 2.60 6.78
N ALA A 13 -3.27 2.66 7.59
CA ALA A 13 -3.65 3.90 8.31
C ALA A 13 -2.80 4.16 9.55
N ARG A 14 -1.83 3.30 9.86
CA ARG A 14 -0.84 3.48 10.95
C ARG A 14 0.53 3.78 10.37
N TRP A 15 1.37 4.41 11.19
CA TRP A 15 2.69 4.89 10.76
C TRP A 15 3.52 3.83 10.04
N TRP A 16 3.61 2.61 10.59
CA TRP A 16 4.36 1.53 9.96
C TRP A 16 3.78 1.07 8.62
N GLY A 17 2.45 0.98 8.51
CA GLY A 17 1.79 0.60 7.27
C GLY A 17 2.03 1.63 6.17
N ALA A 18 1.90 2.92 6.51
CA ALA A 18 2.23 4.00 5.59
C ALA A 18 3.71 4.01 5.19
N LEU A 19 4.63 3.80 6.14
CA LEU A 19 6.06 3.74 5.85
C LEU A 19 6.40 2.59 4.87
N VAL A 20 5.80 1.42 5.04
CA VAL A 20 5.99 0.28 4.13
C VAL A 20 5.49 0.63 2.74
N VAL A 21 4.30 1.22 2.63
CA VAL A 21 3.75 1.66 1.34
C VAL A 21 4.67 2.67 0.66
N GLN A 22 5.13 3.69 1.39
CA GLN A 22 6.05 4.71 0.87
C GLN A 22 7.36 4.12 0.33
N ARG A 23 7.85 3.00 0.90
CA ARG A 23 9.05 2.33 0.38
C ARG A 23 8.75 1.47 -0.84
N LEU A 24 7.60 0.80 -0.86
CA LEU A 24 7.20 -0.08 -1.97
C LEU A 24 6.89 0.69 -3.24
N VAL A 25 6.30 1.90 -3.15
CA VAL A 25 5.98 2.71 -4.33
C VAL A 25 7.21 3.29 -5.03
N GLU A 26 8.36 3.31 -4.35
CA GLU A 26 9.66 3.74 -4.90
C GLU A 26 10.51 2.56 -5.38
N ASP A 27 10.11 1.30 -5.10
CA ASP A 27 10.85 0.11 -5.52
C ASP A 27 10.64 -0.15 -7.02
N PRO A 28 11.70 -0.10 -7.86
CA PRO A 28 11.57 -0.25 -9.31
C PRO A 28 11.09 -1.64 -9.75
N ASP A 29 11.20 -2.65 -8.89
CA ASP A 29 10.73 -4.01 -9.13
C ASP A 29 9.28 -4.22 -8.69
N VAL A 30 8.64 -3.21 -8.08
CA VAL A 30 7.22 -3.18 -7.74
C VAL A 30 6.48 -2.40 -8.82
N ALA A 31 5.52 -3.06 -9.48
CA ALA A 31 4.68 -2.44 -10.48
C ALA A 31 3.52 -1.65 -9.87
N GLU A 32 3.00 -2.11 -8.73
CA GLU A 32 1.75 -1.63 -8.17
C GLU A 32 1.68 -1.92 -6.67
N VAL A 33 1.17 -0.96 -5.91
CA VAL A 33 0.90 -1.08 -4.48
C VAL A 33 -0.57 -0.78 -4.24
N ILE A 34 -1.31 -1.77 -3.75
CA ILE A 34 -2.70 -1.62 -3.33
C ILE A 34 -2.70 -1.51 -1.80
N ALA A 35 -3.21 -0.41 -1.29
CA ALA A 35 -3.19 -0.06 0.12
C ALA A 35 -4.60 -0.21 0.72
N ILE A 36 -4.74 -1.04 1.76
CA ILE A 36 -6.02 -1.33 2.41
C ILE A 36 -5.97 -0.96 3.89
N ASP A 37 -6.98 -0.22 4.34
CA ASP A 37 -7.32 -0.09 5.76
C ASP A 37 -8.83 0.16 5.89
N ILE A 38 -9.37 -0.05 7.10
CA ILE A 38 -10.76 0.30 7.43
C ILE A 38 -10.90 1.78 7.82
N ARG A 39 -9.79 2.47 8.09
CA ARG A 39 -9.72 3.88 8.46
C ARG A 39 -8.95 4.67 7.40
N GLU A 40 -9.31 5.94 7.22
CA GLU A 40 -8.53 6.84 6.38
C GLU A 40 -7.08 6.97 6.89
N PRO A 41 -6.07 6.89 6.00
CA PRO A 41 -4.68 7.13 6.34
C PRO A 41 -4.46 8.57 6.80
N ARG A 42 -3.64 8.74 7.83
CA ARG A 42 -3.16 10.07 8.27
C ARG A 42 -1.86 10.50 7.58
N TYR A 43 -1.24 9.58 6.86
CA TYR A 43 0.05 9.75 6.21
C TYR A 43 -0.14 9.56 4.71
N ASP A 44 0.64 10.28 3.91
CA ASP A 44 0.67 10.12 2.47
C ASP A 44 1.14 8.71 2.10
N LEU A 45 0.43 8.08 1.16
CA LEU A 45 0.71 6.75 0.63
C LEU A 45 1.41 6.81 -0.74
N GLY A 46 1.76 8.00 -1.21
CA GLY A 46 2.43 8.20 -2.49
C GLY A 46 1.53 7.77 -3.65
N ARG A 47 2.08 6.95 -4.56
CA ARG A 47 1.39 6.49 -5.78
C ARG A 47 0.57 5.21 -5.58
N ALA A 48 0.33 4.81 -4.33
CA ALA A 48 -0.45 3.60 -4.04
C ALA A 48 -1.94 3.82 -4.27
N ASP A 49 -2.61 2.80 -4.82
CA ASP A 49 -4.06 2.79 -4.93
C ASP A 49 -4.67 2.45 -3.57
N TYR A 50 -5.32 3.43 -2.95
CA TYR A 50 -5.94 3.25 -1.64
C TYR A 50 -7.39 2.78 -1.76
N LEU A 51 -7.71 1.70 -1.05
CA LEU A 51 -9.05 1.15 -0.91
C LEU A 51 -9.43 1.07 0.57
N LYS A 52 -10.50 1.78 0.93
CA LYS A 52 -11.10 1.65 2.25
C LYS A 52 -12.03 0.43 2.28
N LEU A 53 -11.56 -0.69 2.81
CA LEU A 53 -12.36 -1.90 2.92
C LEU A 53 -12.05 -2.74 4.16
N ASP A 54 -13.04 -3.51 4.59
CA ASP A 54 -12.90 -4.52 5.63
C ASP A 54 -12.70 -5.90 5.00
N ILE A 55 -11.51 -6.48 5.18
CA ILE A 55 -11.11 -7.77 4.61
C ILE A 55 -11.63 -8.98 5.41
N ARG A 56 -12.42 -8.74 6.46
CA ARG A 56 -12.97 -9.79 7.33
C ARG A 56 -14.36 -10.26 6.91
N HIS A 57 -14.90 -9.72 5.81
CA HIS A 57 -16.18 -10.11 5.21
C HIS A 57 -15.98 -10.86 3.89
#